data_AF-A0A1X7UAT6-F1
#
_entry.id   AF-A0A1X7UAT6-F1
#
_cell.length_a   1.000
_cell.length_b   1.000
_cell.length_c   1.000
_cell.angle_alpha   90.00
_cell.angle_beta   90.00
_cell.angle_gamma   90.00
#
_symmetry.space_group_name_H-M   'P 1'
#
loop_
_entity.id
_entity.type
_entity.pdbx_description
1 polymer ?
#
loop_
_entity_poly.entity_id
_entity_poly.type
_entity_poly.pdbx_seq_one_letter_code
_entity_poly.pdbx_strand_id
1 'polypeptide(L)'
;MDNASIHCTNSVVHVLNNAGILVLHLPPYSPDYNPTEEAFSYVKYYLKEHEEFLQAVPSPMTLLSAAFESITTDNCVAWIKHAGY
;
A
#
# COMPACT_ATOMS: atom_id res chain seq x y z
N MET A 1 -8.88 4.21 4.13
CA MET A 1 -9.14 3.71 2.77
C MET A 1 -9.45 4.90 1.90
N ASP A 2 -8.89 4.96 0.69
CA ASP A 2 -9.18 6.05 -0.24
C ASP A 2 -10.65 6.03 -0.70
N ASN A 3 -11.06 7.06 -1.45
CA ASN A 3 -12.43 7.22 -1.92
C ASN A 3 -12.69 6.63 -3.31
N ALA A 4 -11.94 5.59 -3.72
CA ALA A 4 -12.30 4.86 -4.92
C ALA A 4 -13.75 4.37 -4.81
N SER A 5 -14.55 4.50 -5.87
CA SER A 5 -16.00 4.21 -5.81
C SER A 5 -16.30 2.78 -5.35
N ILE A 6 -15.41 1.83 -5.69
CA ILE A 6 -15.49 0.43 -5.26
C ILE A 6 -15.35 0.25 -3.74
N HIS A 7 -14.63 1.14 -3.07
CA HIS A 7 -14.40 1.13 -1.62
C HIS A 7 -15.57 1.70 -0.82
N CYS A 8 -16.37 2.57 -1.44
CA CYS A 8 -17.47 3.28 -0.78
C CYS A 8 -18.84 2.59 -0.98
N THR A 9 -18.86 1.36 -1.50
CA THR A 9 -20.12 0.62 -1.68
C THR A 9 -20.65 0.09 -0.35
N ASN A 10 -21.97 0.15 -0.15
CA ASN A 10 -22.61 -0.35 1.07
C ASN A 10 -22.30 -1.84 1.34
N SER A 11 -22.15 -2.64 0.28
CA SER A 11 -21.81 -4.06 0.42
C SER A 11 -20.41 -4.26 1.02
N VAL A 12 -19.41 -3.52 0.53
CA VAL A 12 -18.04 -3.58 1.06
C VAL A 12 -18.00 -3.13 2.52
N VAL A 13 -18.61 -1.98 2.83
CA VAL A 13 -18.65 -1.45 4.21
C VAL A 13 -19.37 -2.40 5.16
N HIS A 14 -20.48 -3.02 4.72
CA HIS A 14 -21.22 -3.98 5.52
C HIS A 14 -20.41 -5.24 5.82
N VAL A 15 -19.72 -5.80 4.84
CA VAL A 15 -18.86 -6.98 5.02
C VAL A 15 -17.72 -6.69 6.00
N LEU A 16 -17.07 -5.53 5.89
CA LEU A 16 -15.99 -5.13 6.79
C LEU A 16 -16.49 -4.90 8.23
N ASN A 17 -17.61 -4.21 8.39
CA ASN A 17 -18.20 -3.96 9.71
C ASN A 17 -18.63 -5.27 10.39
N ASN A 18 -19.21 -6.22 9.65
CA ASN A 18 -19.59 -7.54 10.19
C ASN A 18 -18.37 -8.37 10.62
N ALA A 19 -17.19 -8.11 10.05
CA ALA A 19 -15.93 -8.69 10.47
C ALA A 19 -15.29 -7.95 11.67
N GLY A 20 -15.93 -6.91 12.21
CA GLY A 20 -15.40 -6.09 13.30
C GLY A 20 -14.33 -5.07 12.86
N ILE A 21 -14.19 -4.82 11.56
CA ILE A 21 -13.23 -3.86 11.01
C ILE A 21 -13.88 -2.48 10.97
N LEU A 22 -13.22 -1.50 11.59
CA LEU A 22 -13.63 -0.10 11.48
C LEU A 22 -13.16 0.47 10.14
N VAL A 23 -14.12 0.92 9.32
CA VAL A 23 -13.82 1.56 8.04
C VAL A 23 -13.64 3.07 8.23
N LEU A 24 -12.45 3.58 7.91
CA LEU A 24 -12.13 5.00 7.87
C LEU A 24 -11.89 5.44 6.43
N HIS A 25 -12.75 6.31 5.90
CA HIS A 25 -12.57 6.94 4.60
C HIS A 25 -11.74 8.20 4.72
N LEU A 26 -10.81 8.41 3.78
CA LEU A 26 -10.00 9.61 3.73
C LEU A 26 -10.79 10.78 3.10
N PRO A 27 -10.47 12.05 3.41
CA PRO A 27 -11.01 13.16 2.64
C PRO A 27 -10.58 13.07 1.16
N PRO A 28 -11.38 13.61 0.22
CA PRO A 28 -11.00 13.62 -1.19
C PRO A 28 -9.61 14.24 -1.42
N TYR A 29 -8.85 13.68 -2.37
CA TYR A 29 -7.51 14.15 -2.74
C TYR A 29 -6.53 14.29 -1.57
N SER A 30 -6.64 13.42 -0.56
CA SER A 30 -5.75 13.42 0.61
C SER A 30 -4.83 12.19 0.63
N PRO A 31 -3.94 12.02 -0.37
CA PRO A 31 -2.99 10.90 -0.39
C PRO A 31 -2.03 10.95 0.80
N ASP A 32 -1.76 12.14 1.35
CA ASP A 32 -0.87 12.33 2.50
C ASP A 32 -1.37 11.63 3.78
N TYR A 33 -2.68 11.33 3.86
CA TYR A 33 -3.26 10.56 4.96
C TYR A 33 -3.34 9.05 4.67
N ASN A 34 -2.76 8.58 3.57
CA ASN A 34 -2.77 7.17 3.21
C ASN A 34 -1.36 6.56 3.35
N PRO A 35 -1.08 5.77 4.40
CA PRO A 35 0.27 5.22 4.62
C PRO A 35 0.74 4.27 3.52
N THR A 36 -0.16 3.73 2.68
CA THR A 36 0.24 2.88 1.55
C THR A 36 0.94 3.65 0.43
N GLU A 37 0.81 4.98 0.34
CA GLU A 37 1.49 5.79 -0.69
C GLU A 37 3.01 5.75 -0.52
N GLU A 38 3.49 5.78 0.73
CA GLU A 38 4.92 5.63 1.04
C GLU A 38 5.43 4.24 0.68
N ALA A 39 4.65 3.20 1.00
CA ALA A 39 4.99 1.82 0.64
C ALA A 39 5.10 1.64 -0.89
N PHE A 40 4.15 2.17 -1.67
CA PHE A 40 4.23 2.11 -3.12
C PHE A 40 5.38 2.95 -3.70
N SER A 41 5.67 4.10 -3.10
CA SER A 41 6.83 4.93 -3.50
C SER A 41 8.14 4.19 -3.25
N TYR A 42 8.27 3.54 -2.09
CA TYR A 42 9.41 2.69 -1.74
C TYR A 42 9.57 1.52 -2.71
N VAL A 43 8.49 0.78 -3.00
CA VAL A 43 8.53 -0.35 -3.95
C VAL A 43 8.94 0.13 -5.35
N LYS A 44 8.38 1.24 -5.84
CA LYS A 44 8.78 1.80 -7.14
C LYS A 44 10.27 2.17 -7.18
N TYR A 45 10.77 2.77 -6.10
CA TYR A 45 12.19 3.08 -5.97
C TYR A 45 13.05 1.82 -5.98
N TYR A 46 12.69 0.80 -5.18
CA TYR A 46 13.37 -0.49 -5.16
C TYR A 46 13.43 -1.12 -6.56
N LEU A 47 12.31 -1.16 -7.28
CA LEU A 47 12.24 -1.74 -8.62
C LEU A 47 13.13 -1.00 -9.61
N LYS A 48 13.24 0.33 -9.49
CA LYS A 48 14.10 1.15 -10.34
C LYS A 48 15.58 0.90 -10.06
N GLU A 49 15.97 0.75 -8.80
CA GLU A 49 17.36 0.46 -8.41
C GLU A 49 17.80 -0.97 -8.77
N HIS A 50 16.86 -1.85 -9.12
CA HIS A 50 17.11 -3.26 -9.43
C HIS A 50 16.59 -3.64 -10.83
N GLU A 51 16.38 -2.66 -11.71
CA GLU A 51 15.81 -2.88 -13.03
C GLU A 51 16.67 -3.79 -13.91
N GLU A 52 17.99 -3.83 -13.68
CA GLU A 52 18.94 -4.69 -14.37
C GLU A 52 18.66 -6.19 -14.14
N PHE A 53 18.01 -6.53 -13.02
CA PHE A 53 17.66 -7.91 -12.69
C PHE A 53 16.41 -8.40 -13.44
N LEU A 54 15.65 -7.53 -14.12
CA LEU A 54 14.43 -7.91 -14.83
C LEU A 54 14.65 -9.01 -15.87
N GLN A 55 15.83 -9.04 -16.51
CA GLN A 55 16.20 -10.07 -17.49
C GLN A 55 16.80 -11.33 -16.84
N ALA A 56 17.22 -11.24 -15.58
CA ALA A 56 17.86 -12.33 -14.84
C ALA A 56 16.86 -13.15 -14.01
N VAL A 57 15.70 -12.58 -13.67
CA VAL A 57 14.67 -13.27 -12.89
C VAL A 57 13.69 -14.04 -13.80
N PRO A 58 13.13 -15.17 -13.34
CA PRO A 58 12.19 -15.97 -14.14
C PRO A 58 10.89 -15.24 -14.50
N SER A 59 10.54 -14.20 -13.74
CA SER A 59 9.33 -13.40 -13.91
C SER A 59 9.49 -12.05 -13.21
N PRO A 60 8.91 -10.95 -13.74
CA PRO A 60 8.83 -9.66 -13.04
C PRO A 60 8.20 -9.76 -11.65
N MET A 61 7.34 -10.76 -11.42
CA MET A 61 6.75 -11.02 -10.11
C MET A 61 7.80 -11.36 -9.05
N THR A 62 8.92 -11.97 -9.44
CA THR A 62 10.03 -12.29 -8.51
C THR A 62 10.61 -11.01 -7.93
N LEU A 63 10.86 -10.02 -8.78
CA LEU A 63 11.42 -8.74 -8.36
C LEU A 63 10.38 -7.92 -7.58
N LEU A 64 9.10 -7.98 -7.98
CA LEU A 64 8.00 -7.35 -7.26
C LEU A 64 7.84 -7.93 -5.84
N SER A 65 7.87 -9.26 -5.70
CA SER A 65 7.83 -9.93 -4.39
C SER A 65 9.00 -9.51 -3.52
N ALA A 66 10.22 -9.53 -4.05
CA ALA A 66 11.41 -9.07 -3.32
C ALA A 66 11.29 -7.60 -2.86
N ALA A 67 10.71 -6.74 -3.70
CA ALA A 67 10.48 -5.33 -3.35
C ALA A 67 9.47 -5.13 -2.21
N PHE A 68 8.42 -5.96 -2.13
CA PHE A 68 7.49 -5.92 -1.00
C PHE A 68 8.06 -6.60 0.25
N GLU A 69 8.82 -7.68 0.09
CA GLU A 69 9.48 -8.40 1.19
C GLU A 69 10.61 -7.58 1.85
N SER A 70 11.16 -6.59 1.15
CA SER A 70 12.16 -5.67 1.71
C SER A 70 11.56 -4.59 2.63
N ILE A 71 10.23 -4.44 2.65
CA ILE A 71 9.54 -3.53 3.57
C ILE A 71 9.64 -4.08 5.00
N THR A 72 10.24 -3.30 5.89
CA THR A 72 10.41 -3.68 7.29
C THR A 72 9.27 -3.18 8.18
N THR A 73 9.15 -3.73 9.39
CA THR A 73 8.23 -3.22 10.42
C THR A 73 8.51 -1.76 10.76
N ASP A 74 9.78 -1.36 10.83
CA ASP A 74 10.17 0.02 11.13
C ASP A 74 9.68 0.98 10.03
N ASN A 75 9.73 0.57 8.76
CA ASN A 75 9.15 1.33 7.67
C ASN A 75 7.63 1.51 7.87
N CYS A 76 6.89 0.43 8.12
CA CYS A 76 5.46 0.49 8.34
C CYS A 76 5.08 1.42 9.49
N VAL A 77 5.76 1.33 10.63
CA VAL A 77 5.52 2.19 11.80
C VAL A 77 5.80 3.66 11.44
N ALA A 78 6.91 3.94 10.76
CA ALA A 78 7.25 5.30 10.35
C ALA A 78 6.21 5.90 9.37
N TRP A 79 5.74 5.13 8.39
CA TRP A 79 4.76 5.59 7.39
C TRP A 79 3.37 5.81 7.98
N ILE A 80 2.92 4.93 8.89
CA ILE A 80 1.66 5.11 9.62
C ILE A 80 1.71 6.41 10.43
N LYS A 81 2.82 6.64 11.14
CA LYS A 81 3.03 7.87 11.90
C LYS A 81 3.10 9.11 11.00
N HIS A 82 3.75 9.01 9.84
CA HIS A 82 3.81 10.10 8.87
C HIS A 82 2.43 10.48 8.35
N ALA A 83 1.55 9.49 8.12
CA ALA A 83 0.17 9.69 7.71
C ALA A 83 -0.76 10.21 8.83
N GLY A 84 -0.26 10.36 10.07
CA GLY A 84 -0.99 10.97 11.19
C GLY A 84 -1.67 10.00 12.15
N TYR A 85 -1.25 8.72 12.18
CA TYR A 85 -1.82 7.67 13.04
C TYR A 85 -0.83 7.13 14.08
#